data_AF-A0A3S4KKA4-F1
#
_entry.id   AF-A0A3S4KKA4-F1
#
_cell.length_a   1.000
_cell.length_b   1.000
_cell.length_c   1.000
_cell.angle_alpha   90.00
_cell.angle_beta   90.00
_cell.angle_gamma   90.00
#
_symmetry.space_group_name_H-M   'P 1'
#
loop_
_entity.id
_entity.type
_entity.pdbx_description
1 polymer ?
#
loop_
_entity_poly.entity_id
_entity_poly.type
_entity_poly.pdbx_seq_one_letter_code
_entity_poly.pdbx_strand_id
1 'polypeptide(L)'
;MARLSLKQRFDFDVLIEPEDRLVYALLQYMACDGHGDVGGCGVAEFDLLNLAEALDWAPGATLRRLKRIAPEVNAVCVEHENTVLFALAGAGQKEFDHLYKRRGFEGLPPNLPHVKPRFLRI
;
A
#
# COMPACT_ATOMS: atom_id res chain seq x y z
N MET A 1 17.63 -21.40 -2.30
CA MET A 1 16.25 -21.01 -1.97
C MET A 1 15.34 -21.22 -3.17
N ALA A 2 14.10 -21.65 -2.95
CA ALA A 2 13.13 -21.84 -4.04
C ALA A 2 12.68 -20.49 -4.60
N ARG A 3 12.76 -20.33 -5.92
CA ARG A 3 12.29 -19.13 -6.63
C ARG A 3 10.77 -19.07 -6.51
N LEU A 4 10.21 -17.98 -5.95
CA LEU A 4 8.77 -17.75 -5.90
C LEU A 4 8.15 -17.91 -7.30
N SER A 5 7.00 -18.60 -7.38
CA SER A 5 6.26 -18.80 -8.63
C SER A 5 5.69 -17.46 -9.13
N LEU A 6 5.30 -17.39 -10.41
CA LEU A 6 4.64 -16.18 -10.95
C LEU A 6 3.38 -15.81 -10.17
N LYS A 7 2.55 -16.80 -9.80
CA LYS A 7 1.33 -16.57 -9.03
C LYS A 7 1.58 -15.91 -7.68
N GLN A 8 2.68 -16.28 -7.03
CA GLN A 8 3.06 -15.75 -5.73
C GLN A 8 3.68 -14.35 -5.83
N ARG A 9 4.33 -14.01 -6.94
CA ARG A 9 4.97 -12.70 -7.15
C ARG A 9 3.98 -11.57 -7.42
N PHE A 10 2.83 -11.92 -8.00
CA PHE A 10 1.78 -10.98 -8.37
C PHE A 10 0.52 -11.15 -7.52
N ASP A 11 0.63 -11.88 -6.41
CA ASP A 11 -0.46 -12.15 -5.46
C ASP A 11 -1.74 -12.70 -6.11
N PHE A 12 -1.62 -13.46 -7.19
CA PHE A 12 -2.77 -14.08 -7.90
C PHE A 12 -3.50 -15.12 -7.06
N ASP A 13 -2.83 -15.68 -6.05
CA ASP A 13 -3.43 -16.63 -5.13
C ASP A 13 -4.25 -15.94 -4.02
N VAL A 14 -4.12 -14.62 -3.88
CA VAL A 14 -4.75 -13.81 -2.82
C VAL A 14 -5.76 -12.83 -3.41
N LEU A 15 -5.35 -12.05 -4.40
CA LEU A 15 -6.19 -11.10 -5.13
C LEU A 15 -6.84 -11.79 -6.33
N ILE A 16 -8.12 -12.13 -6.19
CA ILE A 16 -8.86 -12.88 -7.22
C ILE A 16 -9.28 -11.94 -8.36
N GLU A 17 -9.75 -10.74 -8.06
CA GLU A 17 -10.25 -9.81 -9.07
C GLU A 17 -9.10 -9.14 -9.85
N PRO A 18 -9.15 -9.12 -11.20
CA PRO A 18 -8.09 -8.52 -12.03
C PRO A 18 -7.80 -7.06 -11.69
N GLU A 19 -8.82 -6.25 -11.38
CA GLU A 19 -8.61 -4.83 -11.10
C GLU A 19 -7.98 -4.62 -9.71
N ASP A 20 -8.20 -5.54 -8.75
CA ASP A 20 -7.50 -5.49 -7.46
C ASP A 20 -6.00 -5.66 -7.66
N ARG A 21 -5.61 -6.58 -8.55
CA ARG A 21 -4.21 -6.83 -8.90
C ARG A 21 -3.59 -5.63 -9.60
N LEU A 22 -4.32 -4.99 -10.52
CA LEU A 22 -3.86 -3.80 -11.21
C LEU A 22 -3.60 -2.65 -10.23
N VAL A 23 -4.58 -2.38 -9.36
CA VAL A 23 -4.44 -1.35 -8.33
C VAL A 23 -3.31 -1.69 -7.37
N TYR A 24 -3.21 -2.94 -6.91
CA TYR A 24 -2.13 -3.36 -6.03
C TYR A 24 -0.75 -3.21 -6.68
N ALA A 25 -0.60 -3.58 -7.97
CA ALA A 25 0.65 -3.41 -8.70
C ALA A 25 1.05 -1.93 -8.81
N LEU A 26 0.09 -1.02 -9.02
CA LEU A 26 0.31 0.42 -9.02
C LEU A 26 0.76 0.92 -7.63
N LEU A 27 0.07 0.51 -6.56
CA LEU A 27 0.43 0.86 -5.18
C LEU A 27 1.83 0.34 -4.83
N GLN A 28 2.16 -0.88 -5.23
CA GLN A 28 3.46 -1.48 -5.00
C GLN A 28 4.55 -0.70 -5.74
N TYR A 29 4.29 -0.32 -6.99
CA TYR A 29 5.18 0.55 -7.75
C TYR A 29 5.41 1.88 -7.04
N MET A 30 4.34 2.59 -6.65
CA MET A 30 4.44 3.88 -5.94
C MET A 30 5.17 3.76 -4.60
N ALA A 31 4.92 2.70 -3.84
CA ALA A 31 5.57 2.44 -2.56
C ALA A 31 7.08 2.12 -2.72
N CYS A 32 7.46 1.50 -3.84
CA CYS A 32 8.86 1.22 -4.17
C CYS A 32 9.60 2.43 -4.75
N ASP A 33 8.91 3.28 -5.51
CA ASP A 33 9.47 4.49 -6.14
C ASP A 33 9.65 5.62 -5.11
N GLY A 34 8.66 5.80 -4.23
CA GLY A 34 8.73 6.62 -3.03
C GLY A 34 8.86 8.14 -3.22
N HIS A 35 8.50 8.89 -2.18
CA HIS A 35 8.93 10.28 -1.97
C HIS A 35 10.12 10.31 -1.01
N GLY A 36 11.26 10.85 -1.48
CA GLY A 36 12.41 11.27 -0.68
C GLY A 36 13.69 10.46 -0.94
N ASP A 37 14.85 11.08 -0.76
CA ASP A 37 16.25 10.61 -1.01
C ASP A 37 16.67 9.29 -0.32
N VAL A 38 15.71 8.53 0.22
CA VAL A 38 15.89 7.21 0.82
C VAL A 38 14.89 6.27 0.13
N GLY A 39 15.30 5.65 -0.97
CA GLY A 39 14.55 4.52 -1.53
C GLY A 39 14.38 3.46 -0.44
N GLY A 40 13.15 3.22 0.03
CA GLY A 40 12.91 2.24 1.09
C GLY A 40 11.72 2.44 2.02
N CYS A 41 10.91 3.50 1.90
CA CYS A 41 9.82 3.73 2.87
C CYS A 41 8.72 2.64 2.78
N GLY A 42 8.47 2.03 1.61
CA GLY A 42 7.43 0.99 1.46
C GLY A 42 6.00 1.52 1.63
N VAL A 43 5.84 2.84 1.62
CA VAL A 43 4.56 3.55 1.75
C VAL A 43 4.27 4.29 0.45
N ALA A 44 3.11 4.02 -0.14
CA ALA A 44 2.57 4.84 -1.21
C ALA A 44 1.74 5.97 -0.60
N GLU A 45 2.10 7.21 -0.93
CA GLU A 45 1.34 8.41 -0.60
C GLU A 45 0.72 8.96 -1.90
N PHE A 46 -0.57 9.22 -1.89
CA PHE A 46 -1.27 9.79 -3.05
C PHE A 46 -2.57 10.50 -2.65
N ASP A 47 -3.05 11.34 -3.57
CA ASP A 47 -4.38 11.94 -3.48
C ASP A 47 -5.44 10.96 -4.01
N LEU A 48 -6.50 10.73 -3.22
CA LEU A 48 -7.59 9.80 -3.52
C LEU A 48 -8.36 10.20 -4.77
N LEU A 49 -8.58 11.50 -5.00
CA LEU A 49 -9.34 11.98 -6.15
C LEU A 49 -8.56 11.74 -7.43
N ASN A 50 -7.26 12.05 -7.42
CA ASN A 50 -6.39 11.82 -8.57
C ASN A 50 -6.29 10.32 -8.92
N LEU A 51 -6.14 9.45 -7.91
CA LEU A 51 -6.12 8.01 -8.14
C LEU A 51 -7.48 7.49 -8.65
N ALA A 52 -8.58 7.97 -8.07
CA ALA A 52 -9.92 7.57 -8.48
C ALA A 52 -10.23 7.98 -9.92
N GLU A 53 -9.82 9.19 -10.33
CA GLU A 53 -9.91 9.66 -11.72
C GLU A 53 -9.09 8.78 -12.66
N ALA A 54 -7.84 8.45 -12.30
CA ALA A 54 -6.97 7.60 -13.12
C ALA A 54 -7.52 6.17 -13.30
N LEU A 55 -8.32 5.69 -12.34
CA LEU A 55 -8.96 4.37 -12.38
C LEU A 55 -10.38 4.41 -12.97
N ASP A 56 -10.89 5.58 -13.34
CA ASP A 56 -12.29 5.81 -13.76
C ASP A 56 -13.33 5.31 -12.74
N TRP A 57 -13.02 5.49 -11.45
CA TRP A 57 -13.84 5.04 -10.33
C TRP A 57 -14.31 6.21 -9.47
N ALA A 58 -15.45 6.05 -8.79
CA ALA A 58 -15.88 7.02 -7.79
C ALA A 58 -14.93 7.01 -6.57
N PRO A 59 -14.54 8.16 -6.00
CA PRO A 59 -13.58 8.22 -4.88
C PRO A 59 -13.94 7.33 -3.69
N GLY A 60 -15.22 7.32 -3.29
CA GLY A 60 -15.68 6.46 -2.20
C GLY A 60 -15.62 4.96 -2.53
N ALA A 61 -15.81 4.59 -3.80
CA ALA A 61 -15.65 3.20 -4.25
C ALA A 61 -14.17 2.80 -4.26
N THR A 62 -13.30 3.69 -4.74
CA THR A 62 -11.84 3.52 -4.71
C THR A 62 -11.36 3.30 -3.28
N LEU A 63 -11.70 4.18 -2.33
CA LEU A 63 -11.27 4.04 -0.94
C LEU A 63 -11.78 2.74 -0.30
N ARG A 64 -13.05 2.37 -0.52
CA ARG A 64 -13.59 1.10 -0.02
C ARG A 64 -12.83 -0.10 -0.57
N ARG A 65 -12.47 -0.06 -1.86
CA ARG A 65 -11.70 -1.12 -2.50
C ARG A 65 -10.28 -1.21 -1.95
N LEU A 66 -9.60 -0.07 -1.77
CA LEU A 66 -8.28 0.00 -1.15
C LEU A 66 -8.27 -0.55 0.28
N LYS A 67 -9.24 -0.14 1.11
CA LYS A 67 -9.40 -0.64 2.49
C LYS A 67 -9.71 -2.14 2.55
N ARG A 68 -10.41 -2.69 1.54
CA ARG A 68 -10.63 -4.15 1.41
C ARG A 68 -9.36 -4.89 1.02
N ILE A 69 -8.61 -4.39 0.04
CA ILE A 69 -7.39 -5.03 -0.48
C ILE A 69 -6.29 -5.05 0.59
N ALA A 70 -6.14 -3.98 1.37
CA ALA A 70 -5.07 -3.83 2.35
C ALA A 70 -4.86 -5.06 3.27
N PRO A 71 -5.87 -5.58 4.00
CA PRO A 71 -5.68 -6.77 4.82
C PRO A 71 -5.38 -8.03 4.02
N GLU A 72 -5.90 -8.17 2.79
CA GLU A 72 -5.65 -9.33 1.93
C GLU A 72 -4.16 -9.46 1.61
N VAL A 73 -3.49 -8.33 1.32
CA VAL A 73 -2.05 -8.25 1.00
C VAL A 73 -1.16 -7.94 2.20
N ASN A 74 -1.70 -8.01 3.43
CA ASN A 74 -0.96 -7.69 4.67
C ASN A 74 -0.36 -6.27 4.66
N ALA A 75 -1.16 -5.27 4.29
CA ALA A 75 -0.83 -3.86 4.26
C ALA A 75 -1.76 -3.03 5.18
N VAL A 76 -1.43 -1.75 5.34
CA VAL A 76 -2.24 -0.76 6.07
C VAL A 76 -2.67 0.33 5.10
N CYS A 77 -3.95 0.66 5.11
CA CYS A 77 -4.52 1.76 4.34
C CYS A 77 -5.21 2.74 5.29
N VAL A 78 -4.67 3.95 5.38
CA VAL A 78 -5.28 5.05 6.13
C VAL A 78 -5.55 6.23 5.19
N GLU A 79 -6.57 7.01 5.51
CA GLU A 79 -6.97 8.18 4.74
C GLU A 79 -7.30 9.34 5.67
N HIS A 80 -6.91 10.55 5.25
CA HIS A 80 -7.25 11.81 5.90
C HIS A 80 -7.48 12.88 4.84
N GLU A 81 -8.69 13.45 4.83
CA GLU A 81 -9.19 14.36 3.80
C GLU A 81 -9.19 13.70 2.41
N ASN A 82 -8.18 13.97 1.60
CA ASN A 82 -7.96 13.30 0.31
C ASN A 82 -6.62 12.58 0.25
N THR A 83 -5.79 12.66 1.30
CA THR A 83 -4.49 12.00 1.33
C THR A 83 -4.66 10.56 1.80
N VAL A 84 -4.17 9.60 1.01
CA VAL A 84 -4.13 8.18 1.38
C VAL A 84 -2.69 7.75 1.58
N LEU A 85 -2.45 7.06 2.70
CA LEU A 85 -1.21 6.33 2.93
C LEU A 85 -1.49 4.83 2.85
N PHE A 86 -0.84 4.16 1.90
CA PHE A 86 -0.89 2.72 1.74
C PHE A 86 0.48 2.11 2.04
N ALA A 87 0.64 1.56 3.24
CA ALA A 87 1.89 1.03 3.75
C ALA A 87 1.94 -0.49 3.58
N LEU A 88 2.92 -0.98 2.82
CA LEU A 88 3.14 -2.41 2.60
C LEU A 88 3.77 -3.08 3.82
N ALA A 89 3.67 -4.42 3.89
CA ALA A 89 4.42 -5.18 4.87
C ALA A 89 5.92 -4.90 4.79
N GLY A 90 6.54 -4.58 5.93
CA GLY A 90 7.96 -4.23 5.99
C GLY A 90 8.29 -2.78 5.67
N ALA A 91 7.30 -1.93 5.43
CA ALA A 91 7.48 -0.49 5.43
C ALA A 91 8.07 0.00 6.76
N GLY A 92 8.86 1.08 6.70
CA GLY A 92 9.55 1.64 7.86
C GLY A 92 8.58 2.30 8.83
N GLN A 93 8.48 1.76 10.06
CA GLN A 93 7.54 2.30 11.05
C GLN A 93 7.82 3.76 11.40
N LYS A 94 9.10 4.13 11.61
CA LYS A 94 9.45 5.50 12.03
C LYS A 94 9.14 6.51 10.93
N GLU A 95 9.41 6.14 9.69
CA GLU A 95 9.18 6.93 8.49
C GLU A 95 7.67 7.11 8.26
N PHE A 96 6.90 6.03 8.39
CA PHE A 96 5.45 6.07 8.33
C PHE A 96 4.85 6.93 9.45
N ASP A 97 5.31 6.79 10.70
CA ASP A 97 4.84 7.61 11.82
C ASP A 97 5.08 9.10 11.59
N HIS A 98 6.25 9.44 11.04
CA HIS A 98 6.60 10.82 10.69
C HIS A 98 5.69 11.34 9.58
N LEU A 99 5.46 10.54 8.53
CA LEU A 99 4.59 10.91 7.42
C LEU A 99 3.12 11.08 7.87
N TYR A 100 2.60 10.13 8.64
CA TYR A 100 1.26 10.15 9.23
C TYR A 100 1.01 11.46 9.97
N LYS A 101 1.92 11.83 10.88
CA LYS A 101 1.82 13.09 11.64
C LYS A 101 1.94 14.33 10.76
N ARG A 102 2.90 14.32 9.82
CA ARG A 102 3.14 15.47 8.93
C ARG A 102 1.94 15.77 8.04
N ARG A 103 1.16 14.75 7.66
CA ARG A 103 -0.05 14.87 6.85
C ARG A 103 -1.33 15.17 7.64
N GLY A 104 -1.22 15.41 8.94
CA GLY A 104 -2.34 15.88 9.76
C GLY A 104 -3.27 14.77 10.25
N PHE A 105 -2.93 13.49 10.04
CA PHE A 105 -3.75 12.39 10.53
C PHE A 105 -3.87 12.45 12.06
N GLU A 106 -5.10 12.28 12.56
CA GLU A 106 -5.39 12.32 13.99
C GLU A 106 -5.05 10.99 14.68
N GLY A 107 -4.73 11.06 15.98
CA GLY A 107 -4.48 9.90 16.82
C GLY A 107 -3.07 9.29 16.68
N LEU A 108 -2.94 8.05 17.17
CA LEU A 108 -1.69 7.30 17.09
C LEU A 108 -1.59 6.60 15.72
N PRO A 109 -0.42 6.69 15.05
CA PRO A 109 -0.20 5.92 13.83
C PRO A 109 -0.43 4.42 14.06
N PRO A 110 -1.03 3.70 13.11
CA PRO A 110 -1.18 2.24 13.21
C PRO A 110 0.18 1.54 13.17
N ASN A 111 0.27 0.41 13.87
CA ASN A 111 1.41 -0.49 13.78
C ASN A 111 1.42 -1.15 12.39
N LEU A 112 2.56 -1.04 11.71
CA LEU A 112 2.74 -1.64 10.41
C LEU A 112 2.98 -3.16 10.54
N PRO A 113 2.43 -3.95 9.61
CA PRO A 113 2.61 -5.38 9.62
C PRO A 113 4.06 -5.74 9.27
N HIS A 114 4.62 -6.68 10.03
CA HIS A 114 5.91 -7.26 9.72
C HIS A 114 5.85 -8.07 8.42
N VAL A 115 7.00 -8.13 7.74
CA VAL A 115 7.17 -8.99 6.57
C VAL A 115 6.90 -10.44 6.95
N LYS A 116 5.89 -11.07 6.33
CA LYS A 116 5.73 -12.52 6.43
C LYS A 116 6.97 -13.19 5.84
N PRO A 117 7.47 -14.30 6.41
CA PRO A 117 8.70 -14.97 5.95
C PRO A 117 8.76 -15.29 4.45
N ARG A 118 7.60 -15.35 3.77
CA ARG A 118 7.51 -15.51 2.30
C ARG A 118 8.24 -14.42 1.49
N PHE A 119 8.48 -13.24 2.05
CA PHE A 119 9.13 -12.11 1.37
C PHE A 119 10.50 -11.74 1.96
N LEU A 120 11.04 -12.54 2.88
CA LEU A 120 12.45 -12.42 3.28
C LEU A 120 13.31 -12.73 2.06
N ARG A 121 13.83 -11.69 1.40
CA ARG A 121 14.93 -11.81 0.43
C ARG A 121 16.10 -12.50 1.14
N ILE A 122 16.59 -13.60 0.58
CA ILE A 122 18.01 -13.99 0.64
C ILE A 122 18.56 -13.82 -0.77
#